data_AF-A0A0S4WT18-F1
#
_entry.id   AF-A0A0S4WT18-F1
#
_cell.length_a   1.000
_cell.length_b   1.000
_cell.length_c   1.000
_cell.angle_alpha   90.00
_cell.angle_beta   90.00
_cell.angle_gamma   90.00
#
_symmetry.space_group_name_H-M   'P 1'
#
loop_
_entity.id
_entity.type
_entity.pdbx_description
1 polymer ?
#
loop_
_entity_poly.entity_id
_entity_poly.type
_entity_poly.pdbx_seq_one_letter_code
_entity_poly.pdbx_strand_id
1 'polypeptide(L)'
;MALTPTIANCRGAIYVAMSSSELDVLQAAFREAGGRWSTFIIWANDRFTLGRADYQRQYEPILYGWAEGAQRHWCGDRDQGDVWLIKKPARNDLPRR
;
A
#
# COMPACT_ATOMS: atom_id res chain seq x y z
N MET A 1 10.90 8.24 -13.70
CA MET A 1 10.62 6.96 -13.01
C MET A 1 9.11 6.75 -12.89
N ALA A 2 8.66 5.51 -12.70
CA ALA A 2 7.22 5.15 -12.79
C ALA A 2 6.31 5.89 -11.79
N LEU A 3 6.81 6.27 -10.61
CA LEU A 3 6.01 6.92 -9.56
C LEU A 3 6.01 8.45 -9.62
N THR A 4 6.86 9.06 -10.45
CA THR A 4 7.00 10.52 -10.55
C THR A 4 5.67 11.22 -10.87
N PRO A 5 4.83 10.74 -11.82
CA PRO A 5 3.54 11.36 -12.08
C PRO A 5 2.58 11.27 -10.89
N THR A 6 2.59 10.15 -10.16
CA THR A 6 1.76 9.97 -8.97
C THR A 6 2.14 10.96 -7.87
N ILE A 7 3.44 11.07 -7.56
CA ILE A 7 3.94 12.02 -6.56
C ILE A 7 3.60 13.47 -6.96
N ALA A 8 3.78 13.83 -8.23
CA ALA A 8 3.55 15.19 -8.71
C ALA A 8 2.06 15.62 -8.67
N ASN A 9 1.12 14.69 -8.79
CA ASN A 9 -0.30 15.00 -8.93
C ASN A 9 -1.14 14.69 -7.68
N CYS A 10 -0.62 13.91 -6.72
CA CYS A 10 -1.32 13.60 -5.48
C CYS A 10 -1.01 14.64 -4.39
N ARG A 11 -2.05 15.31 -3.88
CA ARG A 11 -1.96 16.32 -2.82
C ARG A 11 -2.25 15.77 -1.41
N GLY A 12 -2.22 14.46 -1.23
CA GLY A 12 -2.60 13.79 0.02
C GLY A 12 -1.83 12.49 0.23
N ALA A 13 -2.39 11.64 1.10
CA ALA A 13 -1.87 10.31 1.33
C ALA A 13 -1.90 9.46 0.04
N ILE A 14 -0.86 8.66 -0.14
CA ILE A 14 -0.69 7.73 -1.25
C ILE A 14 -0.59 6.32 -0.67
N TYR A 15 -1.40 5.42 -1.22
CA TYR A 15 -1.46 4.00 -0.85
C TYR A 15 -1.14 3.18 -2.10
N VAL A 16 -0.13 2.31 -2.03
CA VAL A 16 0.25 1.45 -3.15
C VAL A 16 0.28 0.00 -2.67
N ALA A 17 -0.72 -0.78 -3.08
CA ALA A 17 -0.74 -2.23 -2.86
C ALA A 17 0.26 -2.91 -3.82
N MET A 18 1.09 -3.81 -3.29
CA MET A 18 2.10 -4.51 -4.09
C MET A 18 2.41 -5.90 -3.53
N SER A 19 3.04 -6.76 -4.33
CA SER A 19 3.66 -7.99 -3.83
C SER A 19 4.73 -7.67 -2.78
N SER A 20 4.79 -8.46 -1.71
CA SER A 20 5.82 -8.30 -0.70
C SER A 20 7.24 -8.63 -1.18
N SER A 21 7.40 -9.18 -2.39
CA SER A 21 8.72 -9.39 -3.00
C SER A 21 9.37 -8.10 -3.49
N GLU A 22 8.59 -7.03 -3.68
CA GLU A 22 9.02 -5.80 -4.33
C GLU A 22 9.11 -4.62 -3.35
N LEU A 23 9.06 -4.86 -2.04
CA LEU A 23 8.92 -3.80 -1.05
C LEU A 23 10.10 -2.83 -1.03
N ASP A 24 11.31 -3.37 -1.13
CA ASP A 24 12.55 -2.62 -1.18
C ASP A 24 12.61 -1.76 -2.45
N VAL A 25 12.30 -2.35 -3.60
CA VAL A 25 12.26 -1.67 -4.91
C VAL A 25 11.22 -0.56 -4.90
N LEU A 26 10.01 -0.85 -4.41
CA LEU A 26 8.93 0.12 -4.34
C LEU A 26 9.27 1.27 -3.40
N GLN A 27 9.79 0.99 -2.21
CA GLN A 27 10.17 2.02 -1.25
C GLN A 27 11.27 2.91 -1.82
N ALA A 28 12.29 2.33 -2.45
CA ALA A 28 13.36 3.09 -3.10
C ALA A 28 12.82 3.98 -4.22
N ALA A 29 12.03 3.42 -5.14
CA ALA A 29 11.44 4.17 -6.25
C ALA A 29 10.48 5.27 -5.78
N PHE A 30 9.74 5.04 -4.69
CA PHE A 30 8.85 6.05 -4.11
C PHE A 30 9.63 7.23 -3.54
N ARG A 31 10.74 6.96 -2.84
CA ARG A 31 11.62 7.99 -2.28
C ARG A 31 12.35 8.76 -3.37
N GLU A 32 12.88 8.07 -4.38
CA GLU A 32 13.56 8.70 -5.52
C GLU A 32 12.61 9.59 -6.33
N ALA A 33 11.33 9.23 -6.41
CA ALA A 33 10.30 10.06 -7.04
C ALA A 33 9.89 11.30 -6.23
N GLY A 34 10.51 11.55 -5.06
CA GLY A 34 10.19 12.68 -4.18
C GLY A 34 9.07 12.38 -3.17
N GLY A 35 8.80 11.11 -2.90
CA GLY A 35 7.83 10.69 -1.89
C GLY A 35 8.46 10.49 -0.52
N ARG A 36 7.78 10.93 0.53
CA ARG A 36 8.03 10.55 1.92
C ARG A 36 7.34 9.24 2.26
N TRP A 37 8.11 8.18 2.42
CA TRP A 37 7.60 6.91 2.96
C TRP A 37 7.37 7.02 4.48
N SER A 38 6.26 6.46 4.97
CA SER A 38 5.93 6.45 6.40
C SER A 38 5.96 5.05 6.99
N THR A 39 5.19 4.11 6.43
CA THR A 39 5.13 2.71 6.88
C THR A 39 4.60 1.82 5.75
N PHE A 40 4.61 0.51 5.98
CA PHE A 40 3.78 -0.44 5.25
C PHE A 40 2.57 -0.80 6.09
N ILE A 41 1.39 -0.66 5.51
CA ILE A 41 0.16 -1.23 6.07
C ILE A 41 0.10 -2.69 5.64
N ILE A 42 -0.20 -3.58 6.59
CA ILE A 42 -0.36 -5.01 6.35
C ILE A 42 -1.85 -5.29 6.20
N TRP A 43 -2.30 -5.56 4.98
CA TRP A 43 -3.65 -6.05 4.75
C TRP A 43 -3.67 -7.57 4.89
N ALA A 44 -4.19 -8.06 6.02
CA ALA A 44 -4.27 -9.49 6.30
C ALA A 44 -5.40 -10.15 5.52
N ASN A 45 -5.09 -11.26 4.86
CA ASN A 45 -6.06 -12.12 4.20
C ASN A 45 -6.61 -13.17 5.18
N ASP A 46 -7.87 -13.56 5.02
CA ASP A 46 -8.50 -14.60 5.83
C ASP A 46 -7.95 -16.00 5.53
N ARG A 47 -7.41 -16.20 4.32
CA ARG A 47 -6.81 -17.45 3.85
C ARG A 47 -5.42 -17.19 3.27
N PHE A 48 -4.50 -18.11 3.50
CA PHE A 48 -3.21 -18.10 2.80
C PHE A 48 -3.37 -18.71 1.41
N THR A 49 -2.65 -18.17 0.43
CA THR A 49 -2.52 -18.80 -0.88
C THR A 49 -1.52 -19.94 -0.76
N LEU A 50 -1.92 -21.17 -1.11
CA LEU A 50 -1.02 -22.31 -1.16
C LEU A 50 -0.01 -22.15 -2.30
N GLY A 51 1.27 -22.17 -1.97
CA GLY A 51 2.40 -22.10 -2.89
C GLY A 51 3.56 -22.97 -2.42
N ARG A 52 4.69 -22.88 -3.13
CA ARG A 52 5.90 -23.69 -2.86
C ARG A 52 6.87 -23.04 -1.86
N ALA A 53 6.52 -21.91 -1.29
CA ALA A 53 7.36 -21.21 -0.33
C ALA A 53 7.30 -21.86 1.06
N ASP A 54 8.37 -21.72 1.85
CA ASP A 54 8.43 -22.21 3.23
C ASP A 54 7.34 -21.59 4.11
N TYR A 55 6.99 -20.34 3.84
CA TYR A 55 5.90 -19.61 4.48
C TYR A 55 4.86 -19.19 3.44
N GLN A 56 3.60 -19.53 3.71
CA GLN A 56 2.49 -19.16 2.84
C GLN A 56 2.03 -17.75 3.18
N ARG A 57 1.98 -16.88 2.17
CA ARG A 57 1.66 -15.47 2.37
C ARG A 57 0.17 -15.32 2.66
N GLN A 58 -0.12 -14.69 3.80
CA GLN A 58 -1.46 -14.36 4.27
C GLN A 58 -1.68 -12.85 4.38
N TYR A 59 -0.90 -12.04 3.66
CA TYR A 59 -1.07 -10.61 3.66
C TYR A 59 -0.64 -9.96 2.34
N GLU A 60 -1.21 -8.80 2.07
CA GLU A 60 -0.78 -7.88 1.02
C GLU A 60 -0.23 -6.61 1.69
N PRO A 61 1.06 -6.28 1.48
CA PRO A 61 1.60 -5.03 1.98
C PRO A 61 1.15 -3.85 1.10
N ILE A 62 0.90 -2.73 1.75
CA ILE A 62 0.49 -1.47 1.13
C ILE A 62 1.47 -0.40 1.57
N LEU A 63 2.22 0.18 0.64
CA LEU A 63 3.06 1.35 0.94
C LEU A 63 2.15 2.52 1.29
N TYR A 64 2.42 3.16 2.44
CA TYR A 64 1.77 4.39 2.85
C TYR A 64 2.78 5.54 2.93
N GLY A 65 2.49 6.64 2.23
CA GLY A 65 3.34 7.82 2.17
C GLY A 65 2.64 9.03 1.57
N TRP A 66 3.38 10.09 1.30
CA TRP A 66 2.89 11.31 0.65
C TRP A 66 4.04 12.01 -0.08
N ALA A 67 3.77 13.02 -0.90
CA ALA A 67 4.83 13.82 -1.51
C ALA A 67 5.64 14.56 -0.43
N GLU A 68 6.97 14.58 -0.54
CA GLU A 68 7.84 15.29 0.40
C GLU A 68 7.44 16.78 0.51
N GLY A 69 7.41 17.32 1.73
CA GLY A 69 6.97 18.70 1.98
C GLY A 69 5.45 18.97 1.87
N ALA A 70 4.64 18.00 1.44
CA ALA A 70 3.19 18.18 1.39
C ALA A 70 2.55 18.21 2.79
N GLN A 71 1.56 19.10 2.96
CA GLN A 71 0.63 19.06 4.10
C GLN A 71 -0.28 17.84 3.94
N ARG A 72 -0.04 16.78 4.71
CA ARG A 72 -0.90 15.59 4.67
C ARG A 72 -2.24 15.91 5.36
N HIS A 73 -3.34 15.54 4.72
CA HIS A 73 -4.62 15.42 5.38
C HIS A 73 -4.77 13.98 5.88
N TRP A 74 -4.56 13.78 7.18
CA TRP A 74 -4.82 12.50 7.84
C TRP A 74 -6.29 12.48 8.29
N CYS A 75 -7.08 11.61 7.67
CA CYS A 75 -8.50 11.42 7.99
C CYS A 75 -8.78 10.18 8.85
N GLY A 76 -7.74 9.45 9.28
CA GLY A 76 -7.93 8.28 10.12
C GLY A 76 -8.24 8.67 11.56
N ASP A 77 -9.14 7.95 12.22
CA ASP A 77 -9.25 8.04 13.67
C ASP A 77 -7.94 7.56 14.32
N ARG A 78 -7.63 8.05 15.52
CA ARG A 78 -6.38 7.75 16.23
C ARG A 78 -6.24 6.27 16.67
N ASP A 79 -7.24 5.45 16.39
CA ASP A 79 -7.33 4.04 16.73
C ASP A 79 -7.03 3.09 15.55
N GLN A 80 -6.76 3.63 14.36
CA GLN A 80 -6.48 2.82 13.17
C GLN A 80 -5.04 2.27 13.22
N GLY A 81 -4.93 0.95 13.43
CA GLY A 81 -3.67 0.22 13.33
C GLY A 81 -3.18 0.09 11.88
N ASP A 82 -1.90 -0.20 11.72
CA ASP A 82 -1.27 -0.50 10.43
C ASP A 82 -1.49 -1.95 9.97
N VAL A 83 -2.25 -2.74 10.73
CA VAL A 83 -2.73 -4.08 10.33
C VAL A 83 -4.22 -4.02 10.06
N TRP A 84 -4.58 -4.18 8.78
CA TRP A 84 -5.97 -4.17 8.34
C TRP A 84 -6.52 -5.59 8.28
N LEU A 85 -7.55 -5.85 9.09
CA LEU A 85 -8.30 -7.11 9.12
C LEU A 85 -9.57 -7.05 8.24
N ILE A 86 -9.54 -6.21 7.20
CA ILE A 86 -10.68 -5.98 6.31
C ILE A 86 -10.82 -7.18 5.38
N LYS A 87 -11.98 -7.84 5.36
CA LYS A 87 -12.19 -8.98 4.46
C LYS A 87 -12.21 -8.52 3.01
N LYS A 88 -11.41 -9.17 2.17
CA LYS A 88 -11.48 -8.99 0.72
C LYS A 88 -12.88 -9.43 0.24
N PRO A 89 -13.59 -8.60 -0.54
CA PRO A 89 -14.92 -8.98 -1.03
C PRO A 89 -14.79 -10.22 -1.94
N ALA A 90 -15.73 -11.16 -1.80
CA ALA A 90 -15.72 -12.42 -2.55
C ALA A 90 -15.84 -12.23 -4.07
N ARG A 91 -16.32 -11.06 -4.51
CA ARG A 91 -16.41 -10.63 -5.91
C ARG A 91 -15.99 -9.18 -6.05
N ASN A 92 -15.36 -8.87 -7.18
CA ASN A 92 -15.10 -7.51 -7.59
C ASN A 92 -16.38 -6.96 -8.26
N ASP A 93 -17.23 -6.28 -7.51
CA ASP A 93 -18.51 -5.75 -8.01
C ASP A 93 -18.34 -4.46 -8.83
N LEU A 94 -17.12 -4.17 -9.33
CA LEU A 94 -16.91 -3.08 -10.27
C LEU A 94 -17.67 -3.40 -11.58
N PRO A 95 -18.68 -2.58 -11.95
CA PRO A 95 -19.28 -2.71 -13.26
C PRO A 95 -18.18 -2.46 -14.28
N ARG A 96 -17.97 -3.40 -15.20
CA ARG A 96 -17.11 -3.16 -16.37
C ARG A 96 -17.76 -2.03 -17.16
N ARG A 97 -17.23 -0.82 -17.03
CA ARG A 97 -17.48 0.27 -17.96
C ARG A 97 -16.45 0.21 -19.07
#